data_AF-A0A369BMK9-F1
#
_entry.id   AF-A0A369BMK9-F1
#
_cell.length_a   1.000
_cell.length_b   1.000
_cell.length_c   1.000
_cell.angle_alpha   90.00
_cell.angle_beta   90.00
_cell.angle_gamma   90.00
#
_symmetry.space_group_name_H-M   'P 1'
#
loop_
_entity.id
_entity.type
_entity.pdbx_description
1 polymer ?
#
loop_
_entity_poly.entity_id
_entity_poly.type
_entity_poly.pdbx_seq_one_letter_code
_entity_poly.pdbx_strand_id
1 'polypeptide(L)'
;MAYTRGNLAVKEKTAERGHQNPRYRETTKVVTRRSSLPVKEKLLYMVTILFCVAVMGGLLWQNANLYSIKREMYNLDTEMQTMTVEVKELSVQKEKLEEEIPAKAAALGYVEQQEGFHIQVPSNSQATGPVDEVTTAKK
;
A
#
# COMPACT_ATOMS: atom_id res chain seq x y z
N MET A 1 86.27 -11.30 -73.34
CA MET A 1 86.92 -9.97 -73.20
C MET A 1 85.96 -9.08 -72.44
N ALA A 2 86.35 -8.67 -71.24
CA ALA A 2 85.59 -7.80 -70.35
C ALA A 2 85.92 -6.34 -70.68
N TYR A 3 84.90 -5.54 -70.96
CA TYR A 3 85.02 -4.08 -71.01
C TYR A 3 84.42 -3.49 -69.75
N THR A 4 85.32 -3.18 -68.83
CA THR A 4 85.14 -2.28 -67.71
C THR A 4 84.74 -0.90 -68.24
N ARG A 5 83.52 -0.45 -67.94
CA ARG A 5 83.17 0.97 -68.00
C ARG A 5 82.62 1.43 -66.66
N GLY A 6 83.26 2.49 -66.19
CA GLY A 6 83.27 2.95 -64.82
C GLY A 6 81.95 3.53 -64.35
N ASN A 7 81.80 3.43 -63.03
CA ASN A 7 80.70 3.93 -62.25
C ASN A 7 80.85 5.46 -62.07
N LEU A 8 80.20 6.27 -62.93
CA LEU A 8 79.99 7.70 -62.68
C LEU A 8 78.91 8.28 -63.62
N ALA A 9 77.64 8.21 -63.20
CA ALA A 9 76.62 9.12 -63.69
C ALA A 9 75.60 9.34 -62.57
N VAL A 10 75.93 10.38 -61.82
CA VAL A 10 75.16 11.15 -60.84
C VAL A 10 73.65 11.06 -61.01
N LYS A 11 72.99 10.80 -59.87
CA LYS A 11 71.56 10.99 -59.63
C LYS A 11 71.15 12.43 -59.96
N GLU A 12 70.37 12.63 -61.01
CA GLU A 12 69.73 13.92 -61.26
C GLU A 12 68.28 13.77 -61.72
N LYS A 13 67.40 13.10 -60.96
CA LYS A 13 65.94 13.32 -61.03
C LYS A 13 65.21 13.23 -59.68
N THR A 14 65.89 13.56 -58.58
CA THR A 14 65.20 13.99 -57.35
C THR A 14 64.59 15.40 -57.51
N ALA A 15 64.93 16.12 -58.59
CA ALA A 15 64.41 17.45 -58.91
C ALA A 15 63.00 17.47 -59.54
N GLU A 16 62.35 16.33 -59.80
CA GLU A 16 60.97 16.27 -60.30
C GLU A 16 59.92 15.99 -59.19
N ARG A 17 60.29 16.11 -57.90
CA ARG A 17 59.33 16.14 -56.76
C ARG A 17 59.14 17.52 -56.15
N GLY A 18 59.58 18.58 -56.84
CA GLY A 18 59.65 19.92 -56.28
C GLY A 18 58.43 20.83 -56.46
N HIS A 19 57.32 20.38 -57.08
CA HIS A 19 56.17 21.27 -57.37
C HIS A 19 54.80 20.63 -57.10
N GLN A 20 54.69 19.78 -56.08
CA GLN A 20 53.39 19.56 -55.44
C GLN A 20 53.10 20.76 -54.55
N ASN A 21 52.41 21.74 -55.11
CA ASN A 21 51.84 22.87 -54.40
C ASN A 21 51.12 22.35 -53.14
N PRO A 22 51.58 22.66 -51.90
CA PRO A 22 50.86 22.27 -50.71
C PRO A 22 49.67 23.22 -50.62
N ARG A 23 48.58 22.88 -51.32
CA ARG A 23 47.28 23.52 -51.13
C ARG A 23 46.99 23.44 -49.64
N TYR A 24 47.09 24.59 -48.99
CA TYR A 24 46.86 24.77 -47.56
C TYR A 24 45.60 24.00 -47.16
N ARG A 25 45.78 22.88 -46.45
CA ARG A 25 44.69 22.12 -45.85
C ARG A 25 44.55 22.63 -44.44
N GLU A 26 43.51 23.41 -44.20
CA GLU A 26 43.07 23.75 -42.85
C GLU A 26 42.74 22.44 -42.12
N THR A 27 43.67 21.95 -41.30
CA THR A 27 43.38 20.85 -40.40
C THR A 27 42.61 21.44 -39.22
N THR A 28 41.29 21.53 -39.36
CA THR A 28 40.41 21.89 -38.26
C THR A 28 40.55 20.81 -37.18
N LYS A 29 41.18 21.17 -36.06
CA LYS A 29 41.29 20.31 -34.89
C LYS A 29 39.88 19.97 -34.41
N VAL A 30 39.43 18.74 -34.65
CA VAL A 30 38.17 18.24 -34.10
C VAL A 30 38.36 18.12 -32.59
N VAL A 31 37.85 19.11 -31.85
CA VAL A 31 37.80 19.04 -30.40
C VAL A 31 36.63 18.14 -30.04
N THR A 32 36.91 16.85 -29.85
CA THR A 32 35.95 15.92 -29.23
C THR A 32 35.71 16.38 -27.79
N ARG A 33 34.58 17.08 -27.58
CA ARG A 33 34.09 17.30 -26.21
C ARG A 33 33.68 15.95 -25.63
N ARG A 34 33.91 15.75 -24.32
CA ARG A 34 33.42 14.57 -23.58
C ARG A 34 31.92 14.44 -23.83
N SER A 35 31.48 13.33 -24.44
CA SER A 35 30.06 13.08 -24.64
C SER A 35 29.41 12.93 -23.27
N SER A 36 28.52 13.85 -22.90
CA SER A 36 27.62 13.62 -21.79
C SER A 36 26.77 12.38 -22.11
N LEU A 37 26.65 11.46 -21.16
CA LEU A 37 25.76 10.30 -21.27
C LEU A 37 24.37 10.76 -21.75
N PRO A 38 23.73 10.03 -22.68
CA PRO A 38 22.43 10.40 -23.22
C PRO A 38 21.42 10.52 -22.08
N VAL A 39 20.62 11.59 -22.14
CA VAL A 39 19.71 12.00 -21.04
C VAL A 39 18.80 10.86 -20.57
N LYS A 40 18.43 9.95 -21.49
CA LYS A 40 17.59 8.77 -21.22
C LYS A 40 18.23 7.80 -20.21
N GLU A 41 19.52 7.50 -20.36
CA GLU A 41 20.23 6.59 -19.44
C GLU A 41 20.35 7.21 -18.06
N LYS A 42 20.70 8.50 -17.99
CA LYS A 42 20.78 9.24 -16.72
C LYS A 42 19.44 9.27 -15.98
N LEU A 43 18.33 9.43 -16.70
CA LEU A 43 16.99 9.45 -16.12
C LEU A 43 16.59 8.07 -15.58
N LEU A 44 16.90 7.00 -16.31
CA LEU A 44 16.63 5.63 -15.86
C LEU A 44 17.36 5.33 -14.54
N TYR A 45 18.63 5.72 -14.41
CA TYR A 45 19.37 5.56 -13.15
C TYR A 45 18.77 6.37 -11.99
N MET A 46 18.28 7.58 -12.23
CA MET A 46 17.64 8.37 -11.16
C MET A 46 16.32 7.73 -10.69
N VAL A 47 15.55 7.16 -11.62
CA VAL A 47 14.31 6.47 -11.30
C VAL A 47 14.57 5.18 -10.52
N THR A 48 15.59 4.40 -10.88
CA THR A 48 15.91 3.16 -10.14
C THR A 48 16.37 3.46 -8.71
N ILE A 49 17.15 4.52 -8.51
CA ILE A 49 17.55 4.98 -7.17
C ILE A 49 16.32 5.41 -6.37
N LEU A 50 15.43 6.23 -6.95
CA LEU A 50 14.19 6.65 -6.28
C LEU A 50 13.30 5.45 -5.92
N PHE A 51 13.16 4.49 -6.83
CA PHE A 51 12.39 3.28 -6.59
C PHE A 51 12.99 2.47 -5.42
N CYS A 52 14.31 2.31 -5.39
CA CYS A 52 14.99 1.61 -4.30
C CYS A 52 14.75 2.30 -2.94
N VAL A 53 14.88 3.63 -2.89
CA VAL A 53 14.63 4.40 -1.66
C VAL A 53 13.16 4.34 -1.25
N ALA A 54 12.22 4.39 -2.20
CA ALA A 54 10.79 4.28 -1.93
C ALA A 54 10.42 2.91 -1.34
N VAL A 55 11.00 1.83 -1.87
CA VAL A 55 10.80 0.48 -1.32
C VAL A 55 11.34 0.39 0.10
N MET A 56 12.56 0.89 0.36
CA MET A 56 13.14 0.90 1.71
C MET A 56 12.31 1.76 2.69
N GLY A 57 11.86 2.93 2.26
CA GLY A 57 10.98 3.79 3.05
C GLY A 57 9.62 3.15 3.34
N GLY A 58 9.02 2.47 2.37
CA GLY A 58 7.76 1.75 2.53
C GLY A 58 7.86 0.60 3.54
N LEU A 59 8.96 -0.15 3.51
CA LEU A 59 9.22 -1.19 4.52
C LEU A 59 9.35 -0.60 5.93
N LEU A 60 10.07 0.51 6.08
CA LEU A 60 10.17 1.22 7.37
C LEU A 60 8.80 1.71 7.86
N TRP A 61 7.98 2.27 6.97
CA TRP A 61 6.63 2.73 7.30
C TRP A 61 5.72 1.59 7.76
N GLN A 62 5.76 0.44 7.08
CA GLN A 62 5.00 -0.74 7.47
C GLN A 62 5.43 -1.25 8.85
N ASN A 63 6.73 -1.24 9.14
CA ASN A 63 7.25 -1.61 10.45
C ASN A 63 6.86 -0.60 11.56
N ALA A 64 6.81 0.70 11.26
CA ALA A 64 6.37 1.72 12.21
C ALA A 64 4.87 1.59 12.55
N ASN A 65 4.02 1.40 11.54
CA ASN A 65 2.57 1.20 11.73
C ASN A 65 2.24 -0.07 12.54
N LEU A 66 3.12 -1.07 12.53
CA LEU A 66 2.92 -2.29 13.29
C LEU A 66 2.86 -2.03 14.81
N TYR A 67 3.49 -0.96 15.30
CA TYR A 67 3.49 -0.64 16.74
C TYR A 67 2.16 -0.08 17.24
N SER A 68 1.53 0.82 16.48
CA SER A 68 0.21 1.35 16.87
C SER A 68 -0.85 0.24 16.85
N ILE A 69 -0.83 -0.59 15.80
CA ILE A 69 -1.77 -1.71 15.64
C ILE A 69 -1.62 -2.72 16.78
N LYS A 70 -0.39 -3.09 17.17
CA LYS A 70 -0.18 -4.04 18.27
C LYS A 70 -0.75 -3.54 19.61
N ARG A 71 -0.65 -2.23 19.88
CA ARG A 71 -1.18 -1.64 21.12
C ARG A 71 -2.71 -1.61 21.11
N GLU A 72 -3.30 -1.28 19.97
CA GLU A 72 -4.75 -1.29 19.79
C GLU A 72 -5.31 -2.72 19.93
N MET A 73 -4.61 -3.70 19.36
CA MET A 73 -4.98 -5.12 19.48
C MET A 73 -4.93 -5.61 20.93
N TYR A 74 -3.93 -5.19 21.71
CA TYR A 74 -3.84 -5.53 23.13
C TYR A 74 -5.00 -4.94 23.94
N ASN A 75 -5.33 -3.66 23.71
CA ASN A 75 -6.46 -3.02 24.39
C ASN A 75 -7.79 -3.70 24.04
N LEU A 76 -8.00 -4.02 22.77
CA LEU A 76 -9.19 -4.75 22.31
C LEU A 76 -9.30 -6.15 22.93
N ASP A 77 -8.17 -6.87 23.08
CA ASP A 77 -8.18 -8.18 23.73
C ASP A 77 -8.55 -8.06 25.22
N THR A 78 -8.03 -7.06 25.92
CA THR A 78 -8.40 -6.81 27.32
C THR A 78 -9.88 -6.45 27.48
N GLU A 79 -10.43 -5.65 26.56
CA GLU A 79 -11.84 -5.27 26.57
C GLU A 79 -12.76 -6.46 26.24
N MET A 80 -12.34 -7.32 25.30
CA MET A 80 -13.04 -8.57 25.01
C MET A 80 -13.05 -9.50 26.23
N GLN A 81 -11.93 -9.62 26.94
CA GLN A 81 -11.88 -10.41 28.17
C GLN A 81 -12.84 -9.87 29.23
N THR A 82 -12.88 -8.55 29.48
CA THR A 82 -13.81 -7.96 30.45
C THR A 82 -15.26 -8.20 30.04
N MET A 83 -15.61 -7.96 28.77
CA MET A 83 -16.97 -8.22 28.27
C MET A 83 -17.36 -9.70 28.41
N THR A 84 -16.45 -10.63 28.15
CA THR A 84 -16.78 -12.07 28.32
C THR A 84 -17.00 -12.47 29.78
N VAL A 85 -16.32 -11.81 30.73
CA VAL A 85 -16.55 -12.01 32.16
C VAL A 85 -17.91 -11.45 32.56
N GLU A 86 -18.23 -10.22 32.13
CA GLU A 86 -19.53 -9.60 32.39
C GLU A 86 -20.68 -10.45 31.82
N VAL A 87 -20.56 -10.93 30.58
CA VAL A 87 -21.56 -11.82 29.97
C VAL A 87 -21.73 -13.11 30.76
N LYS A 88 -20.64 -13.70 31.27
CA LYS A 88 -20.72 -14.89 32.13
C LYS A 88 -21.43 -14.56 33.44
N GLU A 89 -21.10 -13.47 34.10
CA GLU A 89 -21.77 -13.05 35.33
C GLU A 89 -23.26 -12.81 35.11
N LEU A 90 -23.63 -12.12 34.04
CA LEU A 90 -25.02 -11.90 33.63
C LEU A 90 -25.74 -13.23 33.35
N SER A 91 -25.08 -14.18 32.69
CA SER A 91 -25.67 -15.49 32.42
C SER A 91 -25.93 -16.29 33.70
N VAL A 92 -25.00 -16.24 34.67
CA VAL A 92 -25.17 -16.88 35.98
C VAL A 92 -26.28 -16.19 36.78
N GLN A 93 -26.37 -14.86 36.74
CA GLN A 93 -27.46 -14.13 37.40
C GLN A 93 -28.82 -14.49 36.80
N LYS A 94 -28.89 -14.62 35.47
CA LYS A 94 -30.10 -15.08 34.77
C LYS A 94 -30.50 -16.48 35.21
N GLU A 95 -29.56 -17.43 35.24
CA GLU A 95 -29.82 -18.81 35.66
C GLU A 95 -30.29 -18.88 37.12
N LYS A 96 -29.64 -18.14 38.03
CA LYS A 96 -30.08 -18.02 39.42
C LYS A 96 -31.49 -17.44 39.54
N LEU A 97 -31.82 -16.42 38.76
CA LEU A 97 -33.16 -15.87 38.74
C LEU A 97 -34.18 -16.88 38.20
N GLU A 98 -33.82 -17.61 37.14
CA GLU A 98 -34.66 -18.69 36.57
C GLU A 98 -34.91 -19.81 37.59
N GLU A 99 -33.94 -20.17 38.41
CA GLU A 99 -34.12 -21.12 39.53
C GLU A 99 -34.96 -20.55 40.69
N GLU A 100 -34.84 -19.25 40.99
CA GLU A 100 -35.61 -18.61 42.06
C GLU A 100 -37.09 -18.38 41.71
N ILE A 101 -37.43 -18.26 40.42
CA ILE A 101 -38.80 -18.05 39.94
C ILE A 101 -39.76 -19.18 40.39
N PRO A 102 -39.50 -20.48 40.16
CA PRO A 102 -40.40 -21.54 40.58
C PRO A 102 -40.52 -21.62 42.12
N ALA A 103 -39.44 -21.35 42.86
CA ALA A 103 -39.46 -21.33 44.31
C ALA A 103 -40.33 -20.19 44.88
N LYS A 104 -40.22 -18.98 44.33
CA LYS A 104 -41.08 -17.84 44.71
C LYS A 104 -42.51 -18.02 44.22
N ALA A 105 -42.72 -18.60 43.05
CA ALA A 105 -44.05 -18.91 42.53
C ALA A 105 -44.78 -19.92 43.43
N ALA A 106 -44.09 -20.98 43.87
CA ALA A 106 -44.62 -21.96 44.81
C ALA A 106 -44.96 -21.35 46.17
N ALA A 107 -44.10 -20.46 46.69
CA ALA A 107 -44.36 -19.73 47.94
C ALA A 107 -45.59 -18.80 47.87
N LEU A 108 -45.89 -18.28 46.68
CA LEU A 108 -47.07 -17.44 46.42
C LEU A 108 -48.33 -18.26 46.04
N GLY A 109 -48.24 -19.60 46.04
CA GLY A 109 -49.36 -20.49 45.76
C GLY A 109 -49.66 -20.71 44.27
N TYR A 110 -48.75 -20.32 43.38
CA TYR A 110 -48.86 -20.59 41.95
C TYR A 110 -48.27 -21.97 41.61
N VAL A 111 -48.98 -22.74 40.78
CA VAL A 111 -48.58 -24.09 40.35
C VAL A 111 -48.10 -24.03 38.90
N GLU A 112 -47.04 -24.78 38.57
CA GLU A 112 -46.56 -24.92 37.20
C GLU A 112 -47.68 -25.42 36.28
N GLN A 113 -47.95 -24.68 35.20
CA GLN A 113 -48.96 -25.08 34.23
C GLN A 113 -48.42 -26.25 33.39
N GLN A 114 -49.14 -27.36 33.43
CA GLN A 114 -48.83 -28.57 32.65
C GLN A 114 -48.82 -28.25 31.14
N GLU A 115 -47.85 -28.83 30.42
CA GLU A 115 -47.55 -28.57 29.00
C GLU A 115 -48.83 -28.49 28.13
N GLY A 116 -49.21 -27.28 27.72
CA GLY A 116 -50.33 -27.08 26.79
C GLY A 116 -51.12 -25.76 26.93
N PHE A 117 -50.89 -24.94 27.95
CA PHE A 117 -51.61 -23.66 28.10
C PHE A 117 -50.80 -22.48 27.53
N HIS A 118 -51.06 -22.12 26.27
CA HIS A 118 -50.44 -20.95 25.63
C HIS A 118 -51.25 -19.68 25.94
N ILE A 119 -50.76 -18.86 26.87
CA ILE A 119 -51.29 -17.51 27.08
C ILE A 119 -50.61 -16.59 26.06
N GLN A 120 -51.36 -16.15 25.04
CA GLN A 120 -50.89 -15.12 24.11
C GLN A 120 -50.88 -13.76 24.83
N VAL A 121 -49.69 -13.26 25.15
CA VAL A 121 -49.51 -11.90 25.68
C VAL A 121 -49.55 -10.92 24.49
N PRO A 122 -50.51 -9.99 24.42
CA PRO A 122 -50.50 -8.97 23.37
C PRO A 122 -49.34 -8.00 23.64
N SER A 123 -48.42 -7.92 22.68
CA SER A 123 -47.37 -6.88 22.68
C SER A 123 -48.04 -5.55 22.38
N ASN A 124 -48.44 -4.82 23.42
CA ASN A 124 -49.01 -3.48 23.27
C ASN A 124 -47.90 -2.48 22.92
N SER A 125 -47.46 -2.53 21.67
CA SER A 125 -46.57 -1.55 21.04
C SER A 125 -47.36 -0.71 20.04
N GLN A 126 -48.50 -0.15 20.46
CA GLN A 126 -49.10 1.01 19.79
C GLN A 126 -49.46 2.04 20.85
N ALA A 127 -48.47 2.89 21.15
CA ALA A 127 -48.71 4.17 21.79
C ALA A 127 -49.62 5.00 20.86
N THR A 128 -50.88 5.10 21.24
CA THR A 128 -51.84 6.05 20.67
C THR A 128 -51.41 7.47 21.06
N GLY A 129 -50.73 8.17 20.16
CA GLY A 129 -50.66 9.62 20.16
C GLY A 129 -51.82 10.20 19.34
N PRO A 130 -52.50 11.26 19.79
CA PRO A 130 -53.61 11.85 19.05
C PRO A 130 -53.04 12.60 17.83
N VAL A 131 -53.51 12.25 16.63
CA VAL A 131 -53.25 13.05 15.43
C VAL A 131 -54.48 13.89 15.18
N ASP A 132 -54.37 15.17 15.54
CA ASP A 132 -55.31 16.21 15.16
C ASP A 132 -55.35 16.36 13.63
N GLU A 133 -56.54 16.13 13.10
CA GLU A 133 -57.22 16.85 12.01
C GLU A 133 -56.41 17.92 11.25
N VAL A 134 -56.05 17.65 9.99
CA VAL A 134 -56.16 18.65 8.89
C VAL A 134 -56.50 17.93 7.58
N THR A 135 -57.77 18.02 7.20
CA THR A 135 -58.25 17.93 5.82
C THR A 135 -57.58 18.99 4.95
N THR A 136 -57.01 18.63 3.78
CA THR A 136 -57.10 19.44 2.56
C THR A 136 -56.96 18.56 1.32
N ALA A 137 -57.86 18.82 0.37
CA ALA A 137 -58.20 18.03 -0.79
C ALA A 137 -57.22 18.17 -1.98
N LYS A 138 -57.04 17.05 -2.68
CA LYS A 138 -57.24 16.86 -4.13
C LYS A 138 -57.33 18.15 -4.98
N LYS A 139 -56.25 18.54 -5.67
CA LYS A 139 -56.15 18.67 -7.15
C LYS A 139 -54.73 19.02 -7.56
#